data_AF-A0A6G0QV86-F1
#
_entry.id   AF-A0A6G0QV86-F1
#
_cell.length_a   1.000
_cell.length_b   1.000
_cell.length_c   1.000
_cell.angle_alpha   90.00
_cell.angle_beta   90.00
_cell.angle_gamma   90.00
#
_symmetry.space_group_name_H-M   'P 1'
#
loop_
_entity.id
_entity.type
_entity.pdbx_description
1 polymer ?
#
loop_
_entity_poly.entity_id
_entity_poly.type
_entity_poly.pdbx_seq_one_letter_code
_entity_poly.pdbx_strand_id
1 'polypeptide(L)'
;MQDDNVEQFYMVAPTYPYQRAPDFEMYEFVGISDGSFLALRSIPRDPLMEPVKNLITARKRGFYDGESQSNVRVMYSVLDKLNATNALTRWEWIGEAVTVDSWAWVHWIHLYFAVQTIYSLIVLFLVMYHKFRSGKIWIGDPFASVSTASIVLRGILVLMSWVIDNFWSINEYAMSRAAMITGSQTVRIHKEVMHADIMVVFLSLTGILSAIFRERIDPAIVLFLFELIHKLPLVRSSSAVLNEVVKYSDAQYYVGIAKVKPIIAAMSPLRFWTSFQFPSKSATFLVASFFPMTYLLVSVSCLAILREIYHYRYPEQTRPRLSHSTDTSGNEKAAMTLRGIATNFEIATGAELQTRFGLISDYNNYVYFKGMKFASADGVYCSGYVIVNGKFLVRSQDLVAIVMMKLLRARFTNVYTYEVEGNTVKETARLVHTTTFLWSDLWRLNVTVLL
;
A
#
# COMPACT_ATOMS: atom_id res chain seq x y z
N MET A 1 53.67 -1.32 -23.83
CA MET A 1 52.63 -0.40 -24.31
C MET A 1 51.32 -1.17 -24.27
N GLN A 2 50.50 -0.96 -23.23
CA GLN A 2 49.07 -1.24 -23.35
C GLN A 2 48.49 0.01 -23.99
N ASP A 3 47.93 -0.12 -25.19
CA ASP A 3 47.18 0.97 -25.80
C ASP A 3 45.93 1.20 -24.94
N ASP A 4 45.82 2.37 -24.33
CA ASP A 4 44.68 2.75 -23.49
C ASP A 4 43.39 3.01 -24.31
N ASN A 5 43.48 2.96 -25.64
CA ASN A 5 42.38 3.19 -26.57
C ASN A 5 42.43 2.19 -27.74
N VAL A 6 41.86 1.00 -27.55
CA VAL A 6 41.65 0.06 -28.65
C VAL A 6 40.33 0.40 -29.33
N GLU A 7 40.37 0.72 -30.64
CA GLU A 7 39.15 0.89 -31.43
C GLU A 7 38.40 -0.44 -31.56
N GLN A 8 37.10 -0.41 -31.29
CA GLN A 8 36.24 -1.59 -31.26
C GLN A 8 35.07 -1.45 -32.21
N PHE A 9 34.89 -2.46 -33.04
CA PHE A 9 33.83 -2.53 -34.03
C PHE A 9 33.01 -3.80 -33.85
N TYR A 10 31.74 -3.71 -34.21
CA TYR A 10 30.82 -4.83 -34.26
C TYR A 10 30.81 -5.39 -35.67
N MET A 11 30.92 -6.70 -35.78
CA MET A 11 30.74 -7.40 -37.03
C MET A 11 29.35 -8.03 -37.03
N VAL A 12 28.48 -7.58 -37.92
CA VAL A 12 27.07 -8.01 -37.95
C VAL A 12 26.71 -8.52 -39.34
N ALA A 13 26.10 -9.71 -39.38
CA ALA A 13 25.46 -10.21 -40.58
C ALA A 13 23.95 -9.98 -40.45
N PRO A 14 23.36 -8.99 -41.17
CA PRO A 14 21.92 -8.75 -41.14
C PRO A 14 21.12 -9.82 -41.91
N THR A 15 21.80 -10.67 -42.68
CA THR A 15 21.19 -11.73 -43.48
C THR A 15 20.87 -12.98 -42.65
N TYR A 16 20.16 -13.93 -43.26
CA TYR A 16 19.63 -15.11 -42.58
C TYR A 16 20.75 -16.02 -42.02
N PRO A 17 20.62 -16.56 -40.78
CA PRO A 17 21.70 -17.28 -40.10
C PRO A 17 22.10 -18.64 -40.72
N TYR A 18 21.40 -19.10 -41.77
CA TYR A 18 21.67 -20.37 -42.44
C TYR A 18 22.37 -20.22 -43.79
N GLN A 19 22.85 -19.02 -44.13
CA GLN A 19 23.71 -18.83 -45.30
C GLN A 19 25.09 -19.46 -45.03
N ARG A 20 25.61 -20.19 -46.03
CA ARG A 20 26.92 -20.87 -45.92
C ARG A 20 28.08 -19.91 -45.68
N ALA A 21 27.97 -18.69 -46.18
CA ALA A 21 28.88 -17.59 -45.93
C ALA A 21 28.03 -16.35 -45.58
N PRO A 22 27.93 -15.96 -44.29
CA PRO A 22 27.24 -14.74 -43.89
C PRO A 22 28.00 -13.53 -44.43
N ASP A 23 27.28 -12.57 -45.01
CA ASP A 23 27.89 -11.30 -45.41
C ASP A 23 27.96 -10.38 -44.19
N PHE A 24 29.16 -10.30 -43.62
CA PHE A 24 29.43 -9.49 -42.46
C PHE A 24 29.73 -8.04 -42.86
N GLU A 25 28.98 -7.15 -42.26
CA GLU A 25 29.16 -5.70 -42.35
C GLU A 25 29.78 -5.19 -41.04
N MET A 26 30.62 -4.16 -41.15
CA MET A 26 31.26 -3.53 -39.99
C MET A 26 30.38 -2.42 -39.46
N TYR A 27 30.27 -2.33 -38.14
CA TYR A 27 29.48 -1.32 -37.45
C TYR A 27 30.25 -0.70 -36.29
N GLU A 28 30.06 0.59 -36.07
CA GLU A 28 30.50 1.30 -34.87
C GLU A 28 29.34 1.45 -33.88
N PHE A 29 29.68 1.50 -32.59
CA PHE A 29 28.71 1.75 -31.54
C PHE A 29 28.34 3.23 -31.46
N VAL A 30 27.05 3.53 -31.60
CA VAL A 30 26.53 4.90 -31.49
C VAL A 30 26.07 5.19 -30.07
N GLY A 31 25.32 4.26 -29.46
CA GLY A 31 24.71 4.46 -28.15
C GLY A 31 23.62 3.44 -27.83
N ILE A 32 22.89 3.71 -26.74
CA ILE A 32 21.66 2.99 -26.37
C ILE A 32 20.49 3.91 -26.65
N SER A 33 19.47 3.42 -27.35
CA SER A 33 18.26 4.21 -27.64
C SER A 33 17.33 4.32 -26.42
N ASP A 34 16.34 5.22 -26.48
CA ASP A 34 15.33 5.39 -25.42
C ASP A 34 14.56 4.11 -25.11
N GLY A 35 14.43 3.20 -26.10
CA GLY A 35 13.82 1.88 -25.93
C GLY A 35 14.78 0.80 -25.41
N SER A 36 15.98 1.18 -24.94
CA SER A 36 17.04 0.27 -24.49
C SER A 36 17.62 -0.64 -25.58
N PHE A 37 17.57 -0.24 -26.85
CA PHE A 37 18.19 -0.99 -27.95
C PHE A 37 19.64 -0.55 -28.17
N LEU A 38 20.49 -1.49 -28.59
CA LEU A 38 21.84 -1.17 -29.05
C LEU A 38 21.75 -0.50 -30.42
N ALA A 39 22.21 0.74 -30.53
CA ALA A 39 22.28 1.48 -31.78
C ALA A 39 23.68 1.38 -32.38
N LEU A 40 23.74 0.89 -33.62
CA LEU A 40 24.96 0.65 -34.39
C LEU A 40 24.88 1.41 -35.71
N ARG A 41 26.00 1.93 -36.20
CA ARG A 41 26.10 2.62 -37.50
C ARG A 41 27.10 1.90 -38.39
N SER A 42 26.72 1.59 -39.63
CA SER A 42 27.58 0.82 -40.52
C SER A 42 28.76 1.65 -41.00
N ILE A 43 29.88 0.99 -41.24
CA ILE A 43 31.05 1.52 -41.93
C ILE A 43 31.03 0.92 -43.35
N PRO A 44 30.62 1.68 -44.38
CA PRO A 44 30.54 1.16 -45.73
C PRO A 44 31.92 0.75 -46.26
N ARG A 45 31.98 -0.31 -47.07
CA ARG A 45 33.25 -0.73 -47.72
C ARG A 45 33.66 0.27 -48.79
N ASP A 46 32.67 0.83 -49.49
CA ASP A 46 32.84 1.95 -50.42
C ASP A 46 31.87 3.09 -50.06
N PRO A 47 32.34 4.14 -49.36
CA PRO A 47 31.51 5.27 -48.95
C PRO A 47 30.88 6.07 -50.11
N LEU A 48 31.37 5.90 -51.34
CA LEU A 48 30.83 6.59 -52.52
C LEU A 48 29.67 5.84 -53.18
N MET A 49 29.58 4.52 -52.97
CA MET A 49 28.55 3.67 -53.57
C MET A 49 27.56 3.10 -52.55
N GLU A 50 27.98 2.91 -51.30
CA GLU A 50 27.18 2.28 -50.26
C GLU A 50 26.68 3.31 -49.24
N PRO A 51 25.37 3.34 -48.93
CA PRO A 51 24.84 4.24 -47.93
C PRO A 51 25.20 3.78 -46.50
N VAL A 52 25.35 4.75 -45.59
CA VAL A 52 25.45 4.47 -44.16
C VAL A 52 24.12 3.96 -43.62
N LYS A 53 24.13 2.75 -43.05
CA LYS A 53 22.98 2.07 -42.43
C LYS A 53 23.00 2.28 -40.92
N ASN A 54 21.82 2.47 -40.34
CA ASN A 54 21.64 2.47 -38.89
C ASN A 54 20.92 1.19 -38.49
N LEU A 55 21.55 0.42 -37.61
CA LEU A 55 21.03 -0.85 -37.11
C LEU A 55 20.66 -0.69 -35.64
N ILE A 56 19.44 -1.10 -35.30
CA ILE A 56 19.03 -1.32 -33.91
C ILE A 56 18.98 -2.82 -33.66
N THR A 57 19.67 -3.28 -32.61
CA THR A 57 19.66 -4.69 -32.22
C THR A 57 19.40 -4.83 -30.73
N ALA A 58 18.53 -5.76 -30.38
CA ALA A 58 18.34 -6.19 -29.01
C ALA A 58 17.65 -7.55 -28.99
N ARG A 59 17.79 -8.23 -27.86
CA ARG A 59 17.02 -9.44 -27.56
C ARG A 59 16.00 -9.14 -26.48
N LYS A 60 14.73 -9.19 -26.85
CA LYS A 60 13.64 -9.03 -25.89
C LYS A 60 13.48 -10.29 -25.06
N ARG A 61 13.44 -10.12 -23.74
CA ARG A 61 13.23 -11.19 -22.78
C ARG A 61 12.19 -10.85 -21.73
N GLY A 62 11.11 -11.61 -21.61
CA GLY A 62 10.16 -11.51 -20.51
C GLY A 62 8.81 -11.99 -20.98
N PHE A 63 7.76 -11.39 -20.46
CA PHE A 63 6.40 -11.79 -20.76
C PHE A 63 5.49 -10.58 -20.96
N TYR A 64 4.40 -10.79 -21.69
CA TYR A 64 3.39 -9.75 -21.97
C TYR A 64 1.98 -10.33 -21.91
N ASP A 65 0.99 -9.52 -21.56
CA ASP A 65 -0.43 -9.88 -21.62
C ASP A 65 -1.14 -8.98 -22.62
N GLY A 66 -1.26 -9.47 -23.86
CA GLY A 66 -1.81 -8.72 -24.98
C GLY A 66 -0.99 -7.47 -25.27
N GLU A 67 -1.66 -6.37 -25.58
CA GLU A 67 -1.03 -5.07 -25.86
C GLU A 67 -1.03 -4.13 -24.65
N SER A 68 -1.77 -4.47 -23.59
CA SER A 68 -2.01 -3.60 -22.45
C SER A 68 -0.94 -3.69 -21.37
N GLN A 69 -0.27 -4.83 -21.24
CA GLN A 69 0.63 -5.10 -20.11
C GLN A 69 1.86 -5.87 -20.57
N SER A 70 3.04 -5.50 -20.08
CA SER A 70 4.26 -6.26 -20.34
C SER A 70 5.34 -6.02 -19.32
N ASN A 71 6.16 -7.05 -19.11
CA ASN A 71 7.41 -6.98 -18.37
C ASN A 71 8.51 -7.58 -19.25
N VAL A 72 9.06 -6.75 -20.13
CA VAL A 72 10.03 -7.19 -21.14
C VAL A 72 11.34 -6.47 -20.93
N ARG A 73 12.38 -7.27 -20.70
CA ARG A 73 13.76 -6.84 -20.64
C ARG A 73 14.37 -6.78 -22.02
N VAL A 74 14.85 -5.61 -22.40
CA VAL A 74 15.57 -5.43 -23.66
C VAL A 74 17.05 -5.67 -23.38
N MET A 75 17.57 -6.79 -23.85
CA MET A 75 18.94 -7.23 -23.61
C MET A 75 19.85 -6.82 -24.77
N TYR A 76 21.01 -6.29 -24.45
CA TYR A 76 22.09 -5.95 -25.37
C TYR A 76 23.45 -6.34 -24.76
N SER A 77 24.50 -6.33 -25.57
CA SER A 77 25.87 -6.55 -25.11
C SER A 77 26.73 -5.40 -25.60
N VAL A 78 27.64 -4.94 -24.75
CA VAL A 78 28.59 -3.86 -25.06
C VAL A 78 29.99 -4.42 -24.88
N LEU A 79 30.88 -4.12 -25.83
CA LEU A 79 32.29 -4.51 -25.76
C LEU A 79 33.02 -3.69 -24.68
N ASP A 80 33.91 -4.35 -23.93
CA ASP A 80 34.74 -3.71 -22.90
C ASP A 80 35.86 -2.89 -23.55
N LYS A 81 35.71 -1.56 -23.57
CA LYS A 81 36.65 -0.64 -24.22
C LYS A 81 38.04 -0.60 -23.58
N LEU A 82 38.16 -0.99 -22.31
CA LEU A 82 39.40 -0.85 -21.53
C LEU A 82 40.24 -2.14 -21.55
N ASN A 83 39.59 -3.28 -21.71
CA ASN A 83 40.27 -4.58 -21.67
C ASN A 83 39.91 -5.45 -22.88
N ALA A 84 40.82 -5.51 -23.85
CA ALA A 84 40.67 -6.33 -25.05
C ALA A 84 40.46 -7.82 -24.75
N THR A 85 41.07 -8.35 -23.70
CA THR A 85 40.84 -9.74 -23.27
C THR A 85 39.40 -9.94 -22.82
N ASN A 86 38.83 -9.01 -22.05
CA ASN A 86 37.42 -9.06 -21.67
C ASN A 86 36.51 -8.88 -22.89
N ALA A 87 36.80 -7.94 -23.79
CA ALA A 87 36.00 -7.72 -25.01
C ALA A 87 35.91 -8.98 -25.90
N LEU A 88 36.94 -9.82 -25.91
CA LEU A 88 36.99 -11.06 -26.69
C LEU A 88 36.45 -12.29 -25.92
N THR A 89 36.56 -12.31 -24.59
CA THR A 89 36.24 -13.51 -23.78
C THR A 89 34.94 -13.41 -23.00
N ARG A 90 34.45 -12.18 -22.75
CA ARG A 90 33.24 -11.92 -21.98
C ARG A 90 32.19 -11.23 -22.85
N TRP A 91 31.12 -11.95 -23.17
CA TRP A 91 29.87 -11.36 -23.64
C TRP A 91 28.89 -11.20 -22.51
N GLU A 92 29.04 -10.11 -21.77
CA GLU A 92 28.05 -9.74 -20.77
C GLU A 92 26.78 -9.21 -21.46
N TRP A 93 25.64 -9.78 -21.08
CA TRP A 93 24.34 -9.34 -21.53
C TRP A 93 23.73 -8.43 -20.46
N ILE A 94 23.69 -7.14 -20.78
CA ILE A 94 23.05 -6.12 -19.97
C ILE A 94 21.64 -5.94 -20.50
N GLY A 95 20.72 -5.49 -19.67
CA GLY A 95 19.40 -5.14 -20.17
C GLY A 95 18.57 -4.45 -19.13
N GLU A 96 17.71 -3.57 -19.60
CA GLU A 96 16.76 -2.85 -18.76
C GLU A 96 15.37 -3.47 -18.92
N ALA A 97 14.69 -3.66 -17.80
CA ALA A 97 13.32 -4.13 -17.80
C ALA A 97 12.38 -2.97 -18.12
N VAL A 98 11.71 -3.05 -19.25
CA VAL A 98 10.66 -2.12 -19.67
C VAL A 98 9.33 -2.72 -19.24
N THR A 99 8.63 -2.00 -18.37
CA THR A 99 7.29 -2.36 -17.89
C THR A 99 6.27 -1.48 -18.59
N VAL A 100 5.27 -2.09 -19.22
CA VAL A 100 4.08 -1.41 -19.71
C VAL A 100 2.92 -1.83 -18.83
N ASP A 101 2.23 -0.86 -18.26
CA ASP A 101 1.04 -1.10 -17.44
C ASP A 101 -0.02 -0.02 -17.72
N SER A 102 -0.97 -0.35 -18.59
CA SER A 102 -2.09 0.54 -18.93
C SER A 102 -3.07 0.78 -17.77
N TRP A 103 -2.95 0.04 -16.66
CA TRP A 103 -3.82 0.15 -15.49
C TRP A 103 -3.15 0.86 -14.31
N ALA A 104 -1.91 1.33 -14.47
CA ALA A 104 -1.16 2.00 -13.41
C ALA A 104 -1.89 3.19 -12.76
N TRP A 105 -2.76 3.88 -13.52
CA TRP A 105 -3.55 5.01 -13.03
C TRP A 105 -4.55 4.61 -11.94
N VAL A 106 -5.00 3.34 -11.89
CA VAL A 106 -5.95 2.86 -10.87
C VAL A 106 -5.34 2.95 -9.47
N HIS A 107 -4.02 2.84 -9.36
CA HIS A 107 -3.30 2.99 -8.09
C HIS A 107 -3.34 4.43 -7.52
N TRP A 108 -3.83 5.43 -8.26
CA TRP A 108 -4.14 6.77 -7.71
C TRP A 108 -5.17 6.73 -6.59
N ILE A 109 -5.90 5.63 -6.43
CA ILE A 109 -6.73 5.37 -5.26
C ILE A 109 -5.93 5.53 -3.93
N HIS A 110 -4.65 5.15 -3.93
CA HIS A 110 -3.78 5.32 -2.77
C HIS A 110 -3.41 6.77 -2.51
N LEU A 111 -3.34 7.61 -3.54
CA LEU A 111 -3.10 9.03 -3.37
C LEU A 111 -4.26 9.67 -2.58
N TYR A 112 -5.50 9.33 -2.93
CA TYR A 112 -6.67 9.78 -2.19
C TYR A 112 -6.61 9.34 -0.71
N PHE A 113 -6.22 8.07 -0.46
CA PHE A 113 -6.05 7.57 0.90
C PHE A 113 -4.91 8.27 1.65
N ALA A 114 -3.80 8.55 0.98
CA ALA A 114 -2.67 9.26 1.56
C ALA A 114 -3.07 10.68 1.98
N VAL A 115 -3.80 11.41 1.12
CA VAL A 115 -4.30 12.75 1.45
C VAL A 115 -5.23 12.73 2.67
N GLN A 116 -6.12 11.73 2.77
CA GLN A 116 -7.00 11.57 3.93
C GLN A 116 -6.20 11.30 5.21
N THR A 117 -5.15 10.46 5.14
CA THR A 117 -4.28 10.17 6.28
C THR A 117 -3.46 11.40 6.69
N ILE A 118 -2.86 12.11 5.73
CA ILE A 118 -2.11 13.36 5.97
C ILE A 118 -3.00 14.39 6.67
N TYR A 119 -4.22 14.57 6.18
CA TYR A 119 -5.19 15.46 6.80
C TYR A 119 -5.46 15.10 8.27
N SER A 120 -5.63 13.81 8.54
CA SER A 120 -5.88 13.30 9.90
C SER A 120 -4.69 13.54 10.83
N LEU A 121 -3.47 13.35 10.32
CA LEU A 121 -2.24 13.66 11.04
C LEU A 121 -2.09 15.16 11.31
N ILE A 122 -2.51 16.03 10.38
CA ILE A 122 -2.53 17.49 10.59
C ILE A 122 -3.49 17.84 11.73
N VAL A 123 -4.70 17.28 11.73
CA VAL A 123 -5.68 17.48 12.81
C VAL A 123 -5.11 17.03 14.15
N LEU A 124 -4.52 15.82 14.21
CA LEU A 124 -3.86 15.31 15.40
C LEU A 124 -2.77 16.25 15.89
N PHE A 125 -1.88 16.67 14.99
CA PHE A 125 -0.78 17.58 15.29
C PHE A 125 -1.28 18.90 15.86
N LEU A 126 -2.33 19.48 15.30
CA LEU A 126 -2.93 20.73 15.81
C LEU A 126 -3.48 20.55 17.23
N VAL A 127 -4.17 19.45 17.50
CA VAL A 127 -4.66 19.14 18.85
C VAL A 127 -3.50 18.97 19.82
N MET A 128 -2.49 18.16 19.46
CA MET A 128 -1.29 17.93 20.27
C MET A 128 -0.55 19.24 20.56
N TYR A 129 -0.38 20.09 19.55
CA TYR A 129 0.27 21.40 19.68
C TYR A 129 -0.46 22.30 20.69
N HIS A 130 -1.79 22.39 20.61
CA HIS A 130 -2.58 23.21 21.55
C HIS A 130 -2.58 22.65 22.98
N LYS A 131 -2.56 21.32 23.13
CA LYS A 131 -2.39 20.67 24.44
C LYS A 131 -1.03 21.00 25.05
N PHE A 132 0.02 20.86 24.25
CA PHE A 132 1.39 21.16 24.68
C PHE A 132 1.53 22.63 25.09
N ARG A 133 0.99 23.56 24.30
CA ARG A 133 0.91 25.00 24.62
C ARG A 133 0.13 25.29 25.91
N SER A 134 -0.80 24.41 26.28
CA SER A 134 -1.57 24.49 27.53
C SER A 134 -0.89 23.77 28.71
N GLY A 135 0.37 23.34 28.55
CA GLY A 135 1.14 22.65 29.58
C GLY A 135 0.78 21.18 29.81
N LYS A 136 0.00 20.57 28.91
CA LYS A 136 -0.44 19.17 29.02
C LYS A 136 0.18 18.33 27.90
N ILE A 137 0.76 17.19 28.23
CA ILE A 137 1.24 16.21 27.24
C ILE A 137 0.10 15.24 26.96
N TRP A 138 -0.30 15.16 25.69
CA TRP A 138 -1.32 14.24 25.20
C TRP A 138 -0.96 13.84 23.77
N ILE A 139 -0.98 12.54 23.49
CA ILE A 139 -0.71 11.95 22.18
C ILE A 139 -1.92 11.09 21.86
N GLY A 140 -2.68 11.48 20.83
CA GLY A 140 -3.87 10.75 20.40
C GLY A 140 -3.58 9.72 19.32
N ASP A 141 -4.59 8.91 18.98
CA ASP A 141 -4.52 7.88 17.95
C ASP A 141 -4.35 8.47 16.52
N PRO A 142 -3.24 8.25 15.81
CA PRO A 142 -3.09 8.71 14.43
C PRO A 142 -4.12 8.09 13.47
N PHE A 143 -4.79 7.00 13.86
CA PHE A 143 -5.79 6.29 13.09
C PHE A 143 -7.24 6.60 13.49
N ALA A 144 -7.48 7.49 14.46
CA ALA A 144 -8.81 7.83 14.98
C ALA A 144 -9.86 8.21 13.91
N SER A 145 -9.44 8.82 12.81
CA SER A 145 -10.31 9.28 11.73
C SER A 145 -10.62 8.19 10.69
N VAL A 146 -9.89 7.08 10.73
CA VAL A 146 -9.98 5.99 9.76
C VAL A 146 -10.95 4.95 10.30
N SER A 147 -12.18 4.98 9.78
CA SER A 147 -13.19 3.99 10.19
C SER A 147 -12.90 2.62 9.60
N THR A 148 -13.26 1.55 10.33
CA THR A 148 -13.22 0.17 9.83
C THR A 148 -13.93 0.03 8.48
N ALA A 149 -15.10 0.64 8.33
CA ALA A 149 -15.85 0.65 7.09
C ALA A 149 -15.08 1.29 5.92
N SER A 150 -14.36 2.39 6.19
CA SER A 150 -13.49 2.99 5.18
C SER A 150 -12.41 2.00 4.76
N ILE A 151 -11.64 1.44 5.69
CA ILE A 151 -10.56 0.47 5.40
C ILE A 151 -11.08 -0.73 4.60
N VAL A 152 -12.24 -1.28 4.97
CA VAL A 152 -12.84 -2.42 4.26
C VAL A 152 -13.21 -2.03 2.82
N LEU A 153 -13.83 -0.87 2.62
CA LEU A 153 -14.11 -0.34 1.28
C LEU A 153 -12.83 -0.15 0.47
N ARG A 154 -11.74 0.34 1.08
CA ARG A 154 -10.44 0.47 0.40
C ARG A 154 -9.92 -0.89 -0.07
N GLY A 155 -9.99 -1.91 0.79
CA GLY A 155 -9.61 -3.27 0.43
C GLY A 155 -10.44 -3.83 -0.73
N ILE A 156 -11.76 -3.61 -0.71
CA ILE A 156 -12.66 -4.03 -1.80
C ILE A 156 -12.29 -3.35 -3.12
N LEU A 157 -11.96 -2.05 -3.10
CA LEU A 157 -11.56 -1.33 -4.31
C LEU A 157 -10.22 -1.84 -4.87
N VAL A 158 -9.25 -2.17 -4.00
CA VAL A 158 -7.99 -2.81 -4.43
C VAL A 158 -8.26 -4.19 -5.04
N LEU A 159 -9.10 -5.02 -4.42
CA LEU A 159 -9.47 -6.32 -4.98
C LEU A 159 -10.18 -6.19 -6.33
N MET A 160 -11.07 -5.20 -6.50
CA MET A 160 -11.69 -4.92 -7.80
C MET A 160 -10.66 -4.49 -8.84
N SER A 161 -9.64 -3.71 -8.45
CA SER A 161 -8.57 -3.33 -9.37
C SER A 161 -7.81 -4.55 -9.90
N TRP A 162 -7.54 -5.53 -9.04
CA TRP A 162 -6.90 -6.79 -9.43
C TRP A 162 -7.80 -7.69 -10.29
N VAL A 163 -9.13 -7.55 -10.20
CA VAL A 163 -10.04 -8.28 -11.11
C VAL A 163 -10.02 -7.62 -12.49
N ILE A 164 -10.04 -6.28 -12.53
CA ILE A 164 -10.06 -5.50 -13.77
C ILE A 164 -8.74 -5.64 -14.53
N ASP A 165 -7.61 -5.70 -13.83
CA ASP A 165 -6.28 -5.92 -14.44
C ASP A 165 -6.01 -7.39 -14.78
N ASN A 166 -7.03 -8.26 -14.72
CA ASN A 166 -6.95 -9.70 -14.94
C ASN A 166 -5.88 -10.38 -14.07
N PHE A 167 -5.74 -9.93 -12.82
CA PHE A 167 -4.76 -10.39 -11.84
C PHE A 167 -3.30 -10.26 -12.32
N TRP A 168 -3.01 -9.27 -13.16
CA TRP A 168 -1.65 -9.04 -13.65
C TRP A 168 -0.72 -8.58 -12.53
N SER A 169 -1.07 -7.52 -11.81
CA SER A 169 -0.18 -6.89 -10.82
C SER A 169 0.22 -7.88 -9.72
N ILE A 170 -0.75 -8.67 -9.25
CA ILE A 170 -0.51 -9.69 -8.23
C ILE A 170 0.36 -10.85 -8.73
N ASN A 171 0.19 -11.28 -9.99
CA ASN A 171 1.05 -12.30 -10.61
C ASN A 171 2.45 -11.76 -10.87
N GLU A 172 2.57 -10.53 -11.35
CA GLU A 172 3.86 -9.89 -11.61
C GLU A 172 4.67 -9.76 -10.32
N TYR A 173 4.03 -9.36 -9.23
CA TYR A 173 4.61 -9.35 -7.89
C TYR A 173 5.04 -10.76 -7.43
N ALA A 174 4.16 -11.75 -7.57
CA ALA A 174 4.48 -13.14 -7.23
C ALA A 174 5.66 -13.68 -8.04
N MET A 175 5.70 -13.42 -9.34
CA MET A 175 6.78 -13.78 -10.25
C MET A 175 8.10 -13.08 -9.89
N SER A 176 8.06 -11.81 -9.50
CA SER A 176 9.26 -11.09 -9.02
C SER A 176 9.85 -11.73 -7.78
N ARG A 177 9.01 -12.12 -6.81
CA ARG A 177 9.47 -12.86 -5.61
C ARG A 177 9.98 -14.25 -5.96
N ALA A 178 9.30 -14.98 -6.83
CA ALA A 178 9.71 -16.29 -7.27
C ALA A 178 11.07 -16.23 -7.99
N ALA A 179 11.28 -15.22 -8.84
CA ALA A 179 12.55 -14.99 -9.53
C ALA A 179 13.72 -14.72 -8.58
N MET A 180 13.49 -13.97 -7.49
CA MET A 180 14.49 -13.78 -6.44
C MET A 180 14.84 -15.09 -5.71
N ILE A 181 13.90 -16.04 -5.62
CA ILE A 181 14.12 -17.34 -4.98
C ILE A 181 14.87 -18.29 -5.92
N THR A 182 14.48 -18.37 -7.19
CA THR A 182 15.08 -19.26 -8.20
C THR A 182 16.39 -18.71 -8.79
N GLY A 183 16.70 -17.43 -8.58
CA GLY A 183 17.80 -16.76 -9.27
C GLY A 183 17.56 -16.62 -10.77
N SER A 184 16.29 -16.66 -11.20
CA SER A 184 15.91 -16.47 -12.61
C SER A 184 15.88 -14.97 -12.98
N GLN A 185 15.34 -14.65 -14.14
CA GLN A 185 15.33 -13.27 -14.63
C GLN A 185 14.58 -12.33 -13.68
N THR A 186 15.21 -11.20 -13.36
CA THR A 186 14.60 -10.13 -12.57
C THR A 186 13.35 -9.59 -13.25
N VAL A 187 12.21 -9.66 -12.56
CA VAL A 187 10.94 -9.04 -12.96
C VAL A 187 10.82 -7.68 -12.27
N ARG A 188 10.71 -6.62 -13.05
CA ARG A 188 10.63 -5.24 -12.53
C ARG A 188 9.21 -4.97 -12.06
N ILE A 189 9.05 -4.48 -10.83
CA ILE A 189 7.74 -4.18 -10.24
C ILE A 189 7.78 -2.84 -9.51
N HIS A 190 6.63 -2.18 -9.43
CA HIS A 190 6.43 -1.04 -8.55
C HIS A 190 6.22 -1.53 -7.11
N LYS A 191 7.32 -1.83 -6.41
CA LYS A 191 7.31 -2.46 -5.08
C LYS A 191 6.42 -1.73 -4.07
N GLU A 192 6.51 -0.40 -4.01
CA GLU A 192 5.76 0.42 -3.05
C GLU A 192 4.24 0.36 -3.31
N VAL A 193 3.84 0.31 -4.57
CA VAL A 193 2.43 0.22 -4.96
C VAL A 193 1.87 -1.14 -4.55
N MET A 194 2.60 -2.22 -4.85
CA MET A 194 2.19 -3.57 -4.45
C MET A 194 2.20 -3.77 -2.94
N HIS A 195 3.18 -3.19 -2.25
CA HIS A 195 3.23 -3.18 -0.81
C HIS A 195 1.99 -2.49 -0.22
N ALA A 196 1.59 -1.33 -0.75
CA ALA A 196 0.39 -0.62 -0.32
C ALA A 196 -0.90 -1.41 -0.59
N ASP A 197 -1.07 -1.98 -1.79
CA ASP A 197 -2.23 -2.82 -2.13
C ASP A 197 -2.40 -3.97 -1.12
N ILE A 198 -1.34 -4.75 -0.93
CA ILE A 198 -1.33 -5.92 -0.06
C ILE A 198 -1.59 -5.52 1.40
N MET A 199 -0.98 -4.41 1.86
CA MET A 199 -1.19 -3.88 3.21
C MET A 199 -2.66 -3.49 3.43
N VAL A 200 -3.27 -2.79 2.47
CA VAL A 200 -4.68 -2.38 2.55
C VAL A 200 -5.62 -3.58 2.57
N VAL A 201 -5.37 -4.60 1.75
CA VAL A 201 -6.14 -5.85 1.77
C VAL A 201 -6.00 -6.54 3.13
N PHE A 202 -4.79 -6.60 3.70
CA PHE A 202 -4.57 -7.20 5.00
C PHE A 202 -5.24 -6.43 6.15
N LEU A 203 -5.18 -5.10 6.15
CA LEU A 203 -5.89 -4.26 7.11
C LEU A 203 -7.41 -4.43 6.98
N SER A 204 -7.93 -4.55 5.76
CA SER A 204 -9.35 -4.84 5.51
C SER A 204 -9.77 -6.18 6.12
N LEU A 205 -9.00 -7.25 5.88
CA LEU A 205 -9.26 -8.56 6.48
C LEU A 205 -9.19 -8.51 8.01
N THR A 206 -8.24 -7.79 8.57
CA THR A 206 -8.12 -7.59 10.02
C THR A 206 -9.32 -6.83 10.60
N GLY A 207 -9.80 -5.81 9.89
CA GLY A 207 -11.03 -5.08 10.26
C GLY A 207 -12.27 -5.97 10.27
N ILE A 208 -12.38 -6.89 9.29
CA ILE A 208 -13.46 -7.89 9.25
C ILE A 208 -13.33 -8.88 10.41
N LEU A 209 -12.13 -9.43 10.65
CA LEU A 209 -11.89 -10.35 11.78
C LEU A 209 -12.22 -9.71 13.12
N SER A 210 -11.79 -8.46 13.32
CA SER A 210 -12.12 -7.66 14.50
C SER A 210 -13.64 -7.49 14.68
N ALA A 211 -14.39 -7.28 13.61
CA ALA A 211 -15.85 -7.21 13.66
C ALA A 211 -16.50 -8.56 14.02
N ILE A 212 -15.93 -9.68 13.56
CA ILE A 212 -16.40 -11.04 13.89
C ILE A 212 -16.18 -11.36 15.36
N PHE A 213 -14.96 -11.12 15.87
CA PHE A 213 -14.60 -11.37 17.27
C PHE A 213 -15.15 -10.31 18.23
N ARG A 214 -15.73 -9.22 17.71
CA ARG A 214 -16.16 -8.07 18.52
C ARG A 214 -15.05 -7.57 19.44
N GLU A 215 -13.85 -7.43 18.87
CA GLU A 215 -12.65 -7.03 19.60
C GLU A 215 -11.99 -5.82 18.96
N ARG A 216 -11.30 -5.00 19.77
CA ARG A 216 -10.49 -3.89 19.27
C ARG A 216 -9.08 -4.37 19.00
N ILE A 217 -8.59 -4.13 17.79
CA ILE A 217 -7.24 -4.49 17.40
C ILE A 217 -6.48 -3.20 17.11
N ASP A 218 -5.38 -2.98 17.83
CA ASP A 218 -4.53 -1.81 17.64
C ASP A 218 -3.92 -1.84 16.23
N PRO A 219 -4.19 -0.82 15.38
CA PRO A 219 -3.63 -0.74 14.04
C PRO A 219 -2.10 -0.76 14.00
N ALA A 220 -1.43 -0.20 15.00
CA ALA A 220 0.03 -0.17 15.06
C ALA A 220 0.63 -1.58 15.21
N ILE A 221 -0.01 -2.44 16.01
CA ILE A 221 0.41 -3.85 16.16
C ILE A 221 0.24 -4.58 14.82
N VAL A 222 -0.87 -4.35 14.13
CA VAL A 222 -1.18 -5.00 12.85
C VAL A 222 -0.19 -4.57 11.77
N LEU A 223 0.11 -3.27 11.68
CA LEU A 223 1.12 -2.73 10.77
C LEU A 223 2.52 -3.26 11.10
N PHE A 224 2.89 -3.32 12.38
CA PHE A 224 4.17 -3.87 12.80
C PHE A 224 4.32 -5.35 12.41
N LEU A 225 3.28 -6.16 12.66
CA LEU A 225 3.27 -7.58 12.27
C LEU A 225 3.35 -7.72 10.74
N PHE A 226 2.61 -6.90 9.99
CA PHE A 226 2.66 -6.87 8.53
C PHE A 226 4.08 -6.62 8.03
N GLU A 227 4.72 -5.56 8.50
CA GLU A 227 6.09 -5.20 8.14
C GLU A 227 7.10 -6.32 8.46
N LEU A 228 6.97 -6.93 9.64
CA LEU A 228 7.83 -8.00 10.09
C LEU A 228 7.71 -9.23 9.16
N ILE A 229 6.48 -9.69 8.92
CA ILE A 229 6.23 -10.90 8.12
C ILE A 229 6.53 -10.66 6.64
N HIS A 230 6.23 -9.46 6.11
CA HIS A 230 6.50 -9.12 4.72
C HIS A 230 8.01 -9.14 4.40
N LYS A 231 8.86 -8.74 5.35
CA LYS A 231 10.32 -8.74 5.19
C LYS A 231 10.98 -10.10 5.39
N LEU A 232 10.33 -11.00 6.14
CA LEU A 232 10.87 -12.34 6.38
C LEU A 232 10.67 -13.27 5.16
N PRO A 233 11.66 -14.12 4.82
CA PRO A 233 11.57 -15.05 3.71
C PRO A 233 10.72 -16.29 4.06
N LEU A 234 9.52 -16.09 4.63
CA LEU A 234 8.65 -17.17 5.13
C LEU A 234 8.19 -18.16 4.05
N VAL A 235 8.27 -17.81 2.77
CA VAL A 235 8.02 -18.79 1.68
C VAL A 235 8.96 -20.00 1.80
N ARG A 236 10.16 -19.82 2.37
CA ARG A 236 11.14 -20.90 2.61
C ARG A 236 10.80 -21.76 3.83
N SER A 237 9.81 -21.42 4.65
CA SER A 237 9.45 -22.21 5.84
C SER A 237 8.73 -23.52 5.51
N SER A 238 8.09 -23.60 4.34
CA SER A 238 7.37 -24.78 3.87
C SER A 238 7.97 -25.30 2.58
N SER A 239 8.49 -26.53 2.60
CA SER A 239 9.09 -27.18 1.43
C SER A 239 8.07 -27.39 0.31
N ALA A 240 6.82 -27.71 0.65
CA ALA A 240 5.75 -27.87 -0.33
C ALA A 240 5.44 -26.56 -1.08
N VAL A 241 5.35 -25.45 -0.34
CA VAL A 241 5.11 -24.11 -0.91
C VAL A 241 6.29 -23.67 -1.77
N LEU A 242 7.51 -23.85 -1.26
CA LEU A 242 8.74 -23.51 -1.99
C LEU A 242 8.83 -24.29 -3.31
N ASN A 243 8.57 -25.60 -3.29
CA ASN A 243 8.62 -26.44 -4.48
C ASN A 243 7.62 -25.98 -5.54
N GLU A 244 6.41 -25.57 -5.15
CA GLU A 244 5.41 -25.07 -6.10
C GLU A 244 5.85 -23.73 -6.72
N VAL A 245 6.35 -22.80 -5.92
CA VAL A 245 6.85 -21.50 -6.39
C VAL A 245 8.04 -21.68 -7.36
N VAL A 246 8.99 -22.54 -7.01
CA VAL A 246 10.16 -22.85 -7.85
C VAL A 246 9.72 -23.52 -9.15
N LYS A 247 8.88 -24.56 -9.06
CA LYS A 247 8.38 -25.29 -10.23
C LYS A 247 7.67 -24.37 -11.22
N TYR A 248 6.81 -23.47 -10.73
CA TYR A 248 6.11 -22.52 -11.59
C TYR A 248 7.08 -21.51 -12.23
N SER A 249 7.99 -20.93 -11.42
CA SER A 249 9.00 -19.97 -11.91
C SER A 249 9.92 -20.59 -12.97
N ASP A 250 10.38 -21.82 -12.76
CA ASP A 250 11.22 -22.53 -13.72
C ASP A 250 10.44 -22.83 -15.00
N ALA A 251 9.22 -23.37 -14.87
CA ALA A 251 8.37 -23.66 -16.02
C ALA A 251 8.15 -22.41 -16.88
N GLN A 252 7.87 -21.26 -16.26
CA GLN A 252 7.73 -19.97 -16.93
C GLN A 252 9.02 -19.54 -17.66
N TYR A 253 10.18 -19.67 -17.01
CA TYR A 253 11.47 -19.35 -17.64
C TYR A 253 11.71 -20.16 -18.92
N TYR A 254 11.30 -21.44 -18.93
CA TYR A 254 11.42 -22.31 -20.10
C TYR A 254 10.42 -21.99 -21.22
N VAL A 255 9.32 -21.27 -20.96
CA VAL A 255 8.39 -20.85 -22.03
C VAL A 255 9.05 -19.93 -23.04
N GLY A 256 9.91 -19.02 -22.57
CA GLY A 256 10.65 -18.10 -23.43
C GLY A 256 11.66 -18.78 -24.35
N ILE A 257 12.08 -20.02 -24.04
CA ILE A 257 13.00 -20.79 -24.88
C ILE A 257 12.23 -21.37 -26.07
N ALA A 258 12.63 -21.00 -27.29
CA ALA A 258 12.01 -21.54 -28.49
C ALA A 258 12.25 -23.05 -28.59
N LYS A 259 11.18 -23.79 -28.86
CA LYS A 259 11.25 -25.24 -29.12
C LYS A 259 11.78 -25.46 -30.52
N VAL A 260 12.93 -26.11 -30.62
CA VAL A 260 13.63 -26.37 -31.87
C VAL A 260 13.62 -27.88 -32.16
N LYS A 261 13.45 -28.28 -33.42
CA LYS A 261 13.51 -29.70 -33.82
C LYS A 261 14.90 -30.29 -33.52
N PRO A 262 15.02 -31.57 -33.14
CA PRO A 262 16.30 -32.19 -32.82
C PRO A 262 17.39 -32.00 -33.89
N ILE A 263 17.00 -32.02 -35.17
CA ILE A 263 17.93 -31.80 -36.29
C ILE A 263 18.55 -30.40 -36.30
N ILE A 264 17.77 -29.36 -35.99
CA ILE A 264 18.27 -27.98 -35.93
C ILE A 264 19.08 -27.77 -34.63
N ALA A 265 18.66 -28.40 -33.53
CA ALA A 265 19.42 -28.39 -32.28
C ALA A 265 20.79 -29.09 -32.41
N ALA A 266 20.91 -30.09 -33.29
CA ALA A 266 22.19 -30.72 -33.63
C ALA A 266 23.07 -29.82 -34.52
N MET A 267 22.46 -28.95 -35.33
CA MET A 267 23.19 -28.03 -36.22
C MET A 267 23.71 -26.78 -35.50
N SER A 268 23.06 -26.33 -34.43
CA SER A 268 23.47 -25.14 -33.69
C SER A 268 23.27 -25.28 -32.18
N PRO A 269 24.31 -25.02 -31.37
CA PRO A 269 24.19 -24.99 -29.91
C PRO A 269 23.45 -23.72 -29.40
N LEU A 270 23.12 -22.78 -30.28
CA LEU A 270 22.52 -21.50 -29.90
C LEU A 270 21.03 -21.68 -29.57
N ARG A 271 20.67 -21.38 -28.32
CA ARG A 271 19.26 -21.34 -27.87
C ARG A 271 18.66 -19.97 -28.17
N PHE A 272 17.55 -19.96 -28.91
CA PHE A 272 16.74 -18.77 -29.11
C PHE A 272 15.75 -18.58 -27.95
N TRP A 273 15.60 -17.34 -27.50
CA TRP A 273 14.82 -16.95 -26.32
C TRP A 273 14.21 -15.61 -26.65
N THR A 274 12.89 -15.52 -26.55
CA THR A 274 12.11 -14.34 -26.93
C THR A 274 11.08 -14.02 -25.85
N SER A 275 10.57 -12.79 -25.83
CA SER A 275 9.38 -12.46 -25.06
C SER A 275 8.19 -13.32 -25.53
N PHE A 276 7.34 -13.71 -24.59
CA PHE A 276 6.19 -14.59 -24.85
C PHE A 276 4.91 -14.03 -24.23
N GLN A 277 3.76 -14.37 -24.83
CA GLN A 277 2.45 -14.09 -24.23
C GLN A 277 2.34 -14.89 -22.93
N PHE A 278 2.07 -14.21 -21.82
CA PHE A 278 1.95 -14.81 -20.51
C PHE A 278 0.83 -15.88 -20.56
N PRO A 279 1.11 -17.12 -20.12
CA PRO A 279 0.12 -18.18 -20.16
C PRO A 279 -0.98 -17.94 -19.12
N SER A 280 -1.97 -18.83 -19.07
CA SER A 280 -3.01 -18.75 -18.05
C SER A 280 -2.41 -18.73 -16.64
N LYS A 281 -2.89 -17.78 -15.83
CA LYS A 281 -2.44 -17.53 -14.46
C LYS A 281 -2.82 -18.73 -13.57
N SER A 282 -1.89 -19.20 -12.75
CA SER A 282 -2.12 -20.35 -11.86
C SER A 282 -2.57 -19.89 -10.48
N ALA A 283 -3.80 -20.26 -10.09
CA ALA A 283 -4.31 -19.98 -8.76
C ALA A 283 -3.45 -20.65 -7.67
N THR A 284 -2.97 -21.87 -7.90
CA THR A 284 -2.10 -22.61 -6.98
C THR A 284 -0.79 -21.86 -6.72
N PHE A 285 -0.18 -21.32 -7.78
CA PHE A 285 1.04 -20.52 -7.67
C PHE A 285 0.81 -19.23 -6.89
N LEU A 286 -0.30 -18.53 -7.15
CA LEU A 286 -0.65 -17.33 -6.41
C LEU A 286 -0.86 -17.63 -4.93
N VAL A 287 -1.66 -18.64 -4.59
CA VAL A 287 -1.89 -19.03 -3.19
C VAL A 287 -0.57 -19.40 -2.49
N ALA A 288 0.30 -20.16 -3.17
CA ALA A 288 1.62 -20.49 -2.64
C ALA A 288 2.50 -19.24 -2.42
N SER A 289 2.51 -18.30 -3.36
CA SER A 289 3.31 -17.07 -3.28
C SER A 289 2.87 -16.13 -2.16
N PHE A 290 1.57 -16.13 -1.84
CA PHE A 290 0.97 -15.34 -0.76
C PHE A 290 0.78 -16.13 0.54
N PHE A 291 1.33 -17.34 0.65
CA PHE A 291 1.31 -18.14 1.88
C PHE A 291 1.75 -17.38 3.14
N PRO A 292 2.75 -16.47 3.13
CA PRO A 292 3.09 -15.66 4.30
C PRO A 292 1.92 -14.85 4.91
N MET A 293 0.92 -14.48 4.10
CA MET A 293 -0.29 -13.79 4.59
C MET A 293 -1.14 -14.66 5.51
N THR A 294 -1.04 -15.98 5.41
CA THR A 294 -1.74 -16.90 6.31
C THR A 294 -1.18 -16.80 7.73
N TYR A 295 0.13 -16.69 7.91
CA TYR A 295 0.73 -16.45 9.23
C TYR A 295 0.24 -15.15 9.84
N LEU A 296 0.13 -14.09 9.04
CA LEU A 296 -0.40 -12.81 9.49
C LEU A 296 -1.85 -12.94 10.02
N LEU A 297 -2.73 -13.57 9.24
CA LEU A 297 -4.12 -13.78 9.64
C LEU A 297 -4.24 -14.66 10.89
N VAL A 298 -3.43 -15.72 10.98
CA VAL A 298 -3.39 -16.62 12.14
C VAL A 298 -2.88 -15.87 13.38
N SER A 299 -1.83 -15.07 13.27
CA SER A 299 -1.29 -14.26 14.37
C SER A 299 -2.31 -13.25 14.89
N VAL A 300 -2.98 -12.51 13.99
CA VAL A 300 -4.03 -11.55 14.37
C VAL A 300 -5.23 -12.26 15.01
N SER A 301 -5.67 -13.39 14.46
CA SER A 301 -6.78 -14.18 15.04
C SER A 301 -6.41 -14.74 16.42
N CYS A 302 -5.18 -15.22 16.59
CA CYS A 302 -4.66 -15.69 17.87
C CYS A 302 -4.65 -14.56 18.90
N LEU A 303 -4.19 -13.36 18.51
CA LEU A 303 -4.22 -12.16 19.37
C LEU A 303 -5.65 -11.79 19.79
N ALA A 304 -6.60 -11.81 18.85
CA ALA A 304 -8.00 -11.53 19.16
C ALA A 304 -8.58 -12.55 20.16
N ILE A 305 -8.36 -13.86 19.94
CA ILE A 305 -8.84 -14.93 20.83
C ILE A 305 -8.20 -14.83 22.22
N LEU A 306 -6.88 -14.61 22.29
CA LEU A 306 -6.17 -14.46 23.57
C LEU A 306 -6.69 -13.26 24.36
N ARG A 307 -7.01 -12.17 23.67
CA ARG A 307 -7.57 -10.96 24.25
C ARG A 307 -8.99 -11.20 24.77
N GLU A 308 -9.83 -11.91 24.03
CA GLU A 308 -11.17 -12.29 24.45
C GLU A 308 -11.12 -13.18 25.72
N ILE A 309 -10.20 -14.16 25.76
CA ILE A 309 -9.96 -15.00 26.94
C ILE A 309 -9.49 -14.14 28.13
N TYR A 310 -8.63 -13.16 27.89
CA TYR A 310 -8.15 -12.25 28.94
C TYR A 310 -9.29 -11.41 29.51
N HIS A 311 -10.14 -10.81 28.67
CA HIS A 311 -11.30 -10.04 29.11
C HIS A 311 -12.33 -10.90 29.85
N TYR A 312 -12.50 -12.16 29.45
CA TYR A 312 -13.36 -13.11 30.17
C TYR A 312 -12.81 -13.44 31.56
N ARG A 313 -11.48 -13.60 31.70
CA ARG A 313 -10.79 -13.90 32.98
C ARG A 313 -10.71 -12.68 33.90
N TYR A 314 -10.53 -11.49 33.33
CA TYR A 314 -10.34 -10.22 34.04
C TYR A 314 -11.34 -9.18 33.52
N PRO A 315 -12.64 -9.32 33.82
CA PRO A 315 -13.62 -8.32 33.44
C PRO A 315 -13.27 -6.97 34.08
N GLU A 316 -13.29 -5.91 33.30
CA GLU A 316 -13.07 -4.55 33.81
C GLU A 316 -14.06 -4.26 34.94
N GLN A 317 -13.54 -4.04 36.14
CA GLN A 317 -14.34 -3.59 37.27
C GLN A 317 -14.81 -2.16 36.97
N THR A 318 -16.02 -2.02 36.44
CA THR A 318 -16.78 -0.78 36.58
C THR A 318 -16.98 -0.60 38.08
N ARG A 319 -16.16 0.22 38.74
CA ARG A 319 -16.34 0.58 40.15
C ARG A 319 -17.28 1.80 40.19
N PRO A 320 -18.60 1.64 40.35
CA PRO A 320 -19.41 2.73 40.85
C PRO A 320 -18.98 2.93 42.31
N ARG A 321 -18.27 4.03 42.59
CA ARG A 321 -18.18 4.54 43.96
C ARG A 321 -19.61 4.94 44.34
N LEU A 322 -20.33 4.07 45.04
CA LEU A 322 -21.58 4.41 45.71
C LEU A 322 -21.27 5.46 46.78
N SER A 323 -21.33 6.74 46.40
CA SER A 323 -21.60 7.80 47.35
C SER A 323 -23.07 7.68 47.72
N HIS A 324 -23.34 7.05 48.86
CA HIS A 324 -24.64 7.03 49.50
C HIS A 324 -25.01 8.47 49.91
N SER A 325 -25.64 9.24 49.02
CA SER A 325 -26.45 10.39 49.40
C SER A 325 -27.90 9.93 49.42
N THR A 326 -28.43 9.75 50.62
CA THR A 326 -29.87 9.63 50.88
C THR A 326 -30.59 10.86 50.35
N ASP A 327 -31.80 10.64 49.85
CA ASP A 327 -32.75 11.58 49.22
C ASP A 327 -32.48 11.93 47.76
N THR A 328 -33.14 11.21 46.85
CA THR A 328 -33.62 11.75 45.56
C THR A 328 -34.57 10.76 44.86
N SER A 329 -35.55 11.31 44.16
CA SER A 329 -36.79 10.66 43.71
C SER A 329 -36.58 9.53 42.69
N GLY A 330 -37.54 8.60 42.61
CA GLY A 330 -37.45 7.40 41.75
C GLY A 330 -37.27 7.66 40.25
N ASN A 331 -37.62 8.84 39.75
CA ASN A 331 -37.40 9.24 38.36
C ASN A 331 -35.95 9.65 38.08
N GLU A 332 -35.28 10.18 39.10
CA GLU A 332 -33.88 10.61 39.06
C GLU A 332 -32.94 9.41 39.14
N LYS A 333 -33.34 8.34 39.85
CA LYS A 333 -32.66 7.04 39.77
C LYS A 333 -32.70 6.49 38.35
N ALA A 334 -33.85 6.42 37.69
CA ALA A 334 -33.93 5.91 36.31
C ALA A 334 -33.14 6.78 35.30
N ALA A 335 -33.18 8.11 35.46
CA ALA A 335 -32.38 9.04 34.68
C ALA A 335 -30.88 8.93 35.01
N MET A 336 -30.49 8.67 36.27
CA MET A 336 -29.12 8.36 36.68
C MET A 336 -28.66 6.97 36.21
N THR A 337 -29.55 5.99 36.09
CA THR A 337 -29.21 4.68 35.51
C THR A 337 -28.95 4.84 34.02
N LEU A 338 -29.77 5.63 33.30
CA LEU A 338 -29.57 5.94 31.88
C LEU A 338 -28.31 6.80 31.65
N ARG A 339 -28.09 7.84 32.46
CA ARG A 339 -26.87 8.67 32.48
C ARG A 339 -25.63 7.95 33.04
N GLY A 340 -25.83 6.88 33.78
CA GLY A 340 -24.76 6.01 34.30
C GLY A 340 -24.26 5.03 33.24
N ILE A 341 -25.13 4.68 32.27
CA ILE A 341 -24.80 3.81 31.14
C ILE A 341 -24.09 4.60 30.03
N ALA A 342 -24.62 5.76 29.62
CA ALA A 342 -24.09 6.58 28.54
C ALA A 342 -23.69 8.00 29.00
N THR A 343 -22.57 8.51 28.46
CA THR A 343 -22.08 9.88 28.70
C THR A 343 -22.94 10.93 28.01
N ASN A 344 -22.97 12.16 28.51
CA ASN A 344 -23.66 13.28 27.84
C ASN A 344 -23.17 13.50 26.40
N PHE A 345 -21.90 13.15 26.12
CA PHE A 345 -21.34 13.16 24.77
C PHE A 345 -22.00 12.10 23.87
N GLU A 346 -22.13 10.85 24.35
CA GLU A 346 -22.79 9.76 23.62
C GLU A 346 -24.25 10.09 23.35
N ILE A 347 -24.95 10.68 24.32
CA ILE A 347 -26.37 11.08 24.18
C ILE A 347 -26.51 12.20 23.14
N ALA A 348 -25.67 13.23 23.19
CA ALA A 348 -25.76 14.37 22.28
C ALA A 348 -25.34 14.05 20.83
N THR A 349 -24.33 13.18 20.66
CA THR A 349 -23.75 12.89 19.34
C THR A 349 -24.22 11.58 18.72
N GLY A 350 -24.83 10.69 19.52
CA GLY A 350 -25.15 9.32 19.14
C GLY A 350 -23.92 8.42 18.90
N ALA A 351 -22.71 8.90 19.21
CA ALA A 351 -21.48 8.16 18.96
C ALA A 351 -21.14 7.27 20.16
N GLU A 352 -21.42 5.97 20.06
CA GLU A 352 -21.08 5.01 21.12
C GLU A 352 -19.56 4.88 21.29
N LEU A 353 -19.07 5.03 22.53
CA LEU A 353 -17.64 5.02 22.86
C LEU A 353 -17.12 3.63 23.22
N GLN A 354 -17.97 2.75 23.78
CA GLN A 354 -17.55 1.44 24.30
C GLN A 354 -17.75 0.28 23.31
N THR A 355 -18.79 0.33 22.48
CA THR A 355 -19.24 -0.76 21.58
C THR A 355 -18.61 -0.73 20.19
N ARG A 356 -17.60 0.13 19.95
CA ARG A 356 -16.86 0.11 18.70
C ARG A 356 -15.89 -1.07 18.63
N PHE A 357 -16.05 -1.86 17.59
CA PHE A 357 -15.13 -2.92 17.17
C PHE A 357 -14.42 -2.48 15.89
N GLY A 358 -13.16 -2.87 15.74
CA GLY A 358 -12.38 -2.52 14.57
C GLY A 358 -10.89 -2.40 14.83
N LEU A 359 -10.21 -1.90 13.79
CA LEU A 359 -8.86 -1.38 13.86
C LEU A 359 -8.86 -0.04 14.62
N ILE A 360 -8.88 -0.11 15.94
CA ILE A 360 -8.97 1.04 16.85
C ILE A 360 -8.02 0.78 18.00
N SER A 361 -7.20 1.78 18.33
CA SER A 361 -6.26 1.68 19.45
C SER A 361 -6.98 1.60 20.79
N ASP A 362 -6.34 0.95 21.75
CA ASP A 362 -6.92 0.67 23.06
C ASP A 362 -6.74 1.85 24.01
N TYR A 363 -7.63 2.83 23.91
CA TYR A 363 -7.64 4.00 24.78
C TYR A 363 -8.76 3.95 25.82
N ASN A 364 -8.50 4.54 26.98
CA ASN A 364 -9.50 4.74 28.03
C ASN A 364 -10.57 5.71 27.51
N ASN A 365 -11.74 5.21 27.11
CA ASN A 365 -12.80 6.05 26.53
C ASN A 365 -13.55 6.90 27.57
N TYR A 366 -13.40 6.59 28.86
CA TYR A 366 -14.13 7.22 29.94
C TYR A 366 -13.22 7.73 31.06
N VAL A 367 -13.62 8.84 31.67
CA VAL A 367 -13.03 9.36 32.90
C VAL A 367 -14.15 9.49 33.93
N TYR A 368 -13.90 9.02 35.15
CA TYR A 368 -14.86 9.13 36.25
C TYR A 368 -14.46 10.29 37.16
N PHE A 369 -15.31 11.31 37.25
CA PHE A 369 -15.09 12.44 38.15
C PHE A 369 -16.28 12.57 39.10
N LYS A 370 -16.00 12.55 40.42
CA LYS A 370 -17.02 12.64 41.49
C LYS A 370 -18.21 11.68 41.32
N GLY A 371 -17.95 10.45 40.84
CA GLY A 371 -18.98 9.42 40.65
C GLY A 371 -19.77 9.52 39.32
N MET A 372 -19.53 10.54 38.50
CA MET A 372 -20.14 10.68 37.17
C MET A 372 -19.21 10.21 36.06
N LYS A 373 -19.78 9.60 35.01
CA LYS A 373 -19.08 9.07 33.82
C LYS A 373 -18.98 10.17 32.76
N PHE A 374 -17.75 10.51 32.38
CA PHE A 374 -17.45 11.49 31.33
C PHE A 374 -16.68 10.82 30.18
N ALA A 375 -16.82 11.32 28.96
CA ALA A 375 -15.99 10.86 27.85
C ALA A 375 -14.57 11.43 28.00
N SER A 376 -13.55 10.59 27.82
CA SER A 376 -12.16 11.05 27.87
C SER A 376 -11.79 11.86 26.63
N ALA A 377 -10.63 12.53 26.67
CA ALA A 377 -10.06 13.17 25.49
C ALA A 377 -9.85 12.17 24.33
N ASP A 378 -9.40 10.96 24.66
CA ASP A 378 -9.21 9.89 23.68
C ASP A 378 -10.55 9.39 23.13
N GLY A 379 -11.56 9.25 23.98
CA GLY A 379 -12.91 8.85 23.57
C GLY A 379 -13.53 9.83 22.58
N VAL A 380 -13.43 11.14 22.86
CA VAL A 380 -13.93 12.19 21.95
C VAL A 380 -13.18 12.16 20.61
N TYR A 381 -11.85 12.06 20.66
CA TYR A 381 -11.01 12.08 19.48
C TYR A 381 -11.16 10.81 18.62
N CYS A 382 -11.09 9.62 19.22
CA CYS A 382 -11.30 8.33 18.57
C CYS A 382 -12.74 8.12 18.07
N SER A 383 -13.70 8.88 18.59
CA SER A 383 -15.06 8.97 18.02
C SER A 383 -15.13 9.79 16.73
N GLY A 384 -14.03 10.45 16.38
CA GLY A 384 -13.90 11.29 15.20
C GLY A 384 -14.32 12.73 15.43
N TYR A 385 -14.36 13.23 16.67
CA TYR A 385 -14.74 14.60 16.98
C TYR A 385 -13.57 15.42 17.56
N VAL A 386 -13.61 16.71 17.30
CA VAL A 386 -12.71 17.70 17.90
C VAL A 386 -13.49 18.95 18.29
N ILE A 387 -12.96 19.70 19.25
CA ILE A 387 -13.54 20.95 19.71
C ILE A 387 -12.79 22.12 19.10
N VAL A 388 -13.53 22.94 18.37
CA VAL A 388 -13.07 24.16 17.72
C VAL A 388 -13.23 25.33 18.68
N ASN A 389 -12.12 26.03 18.96
CA ASN A 389 -12.04 27.20 19.85
C ASN A 389 -12.71 27.01 21.23
N GLY A 390 -12.75 25.78 21.75
CA GLY A 390 -13.37 25.46 23.04
C GLY A 390 -14.90 25.58 23.10
N LYS A 391 -15.57 25.87 21.97
CA LYS A 391 -17.01 26.22 21.93
C LYS A 391 -17.85 25.28 21.09
N PHE A 392 -17.29 24.71 20.03
CA PHE A 392 -18.05 23.91 19.09
C PHE A 392 -17.41 22.54 18.93
N LEU A 393 -18.17 21.49 19.21
CA LEU A 393 -17.82 20.11 18.90
C LEU A 393 -18.16 19.85 17.43
N VAL A 394 -17.14 19.47 16.67
CA VAL A 394 -17.20 19.29 15.21
C VAL A 394 -16.63 17.92 14.87
N ARG A 395 -17.25 17.24 13.90
CA ARG A 395 -16.68 16.01 13.37
C ARG A 395 -15.40 16.35 12.58
N SER A 396 -14.31 15.68 12.90
CA SER A 396 -12.99 15.89 12.28
C SER A 396 -13.04 15.76 10.75
N GLN A 397 -13.85 14.84 10.20
CA GLN A 397 -14.02 14.67 8.76
C GLN A 397 -14.68 15.89 8.08
N ASP A 398 -15.49 16.65 8.82
CA ASP A 398 -16.22 17.79 8.27
C ASP A 398 -15.38 19.07 8.23
N LEU A 399 -14.22 19.16 8.92
CA LEU A 399 -13.45 20.41 8.92
C LEU A 399 -12.92 20.76 7.52
N VAL A 400 -12.58 19.78 6.68
CA VAL A 400 -12.21 20.05 5.26
C VAL A 400 -13.35 20.73 4.54
N ALA A 401 -14.58 20.21 4.71
CA ALA A 401 -15.75 20.82 4.11
C ALA A 401 -15.98 22.24 4.65
N ILE A 402 -15.79 22.48 5.95
CA ILE A 402 -15.89 23.82 6.56
C ILE A 402 -14.84 24.78 5.98
N VAL A 403 -13.58 24.35 5.85
CA VAL A 403 -12.50 25.14 5.24
C VAL A 403 -12.84 25.48 3.79
N MET A 404 -13.28 24.50 3.00
CA MET A 404 -13.65 24.70 1.60
C MET A 404 -14.88 25.62 1.45
N MET A 405 -15.91 25.47 2.29
CA MET A 405 -17.06 26.38 2.30
C MET A 405 -16.63 27.81 2.61
N LYS A 406 -15.63 28.00 3.49
CA LYS A 406 -15.08 29.30 3.83
C LYS A 406 -14.24 29.90 2.70
N LEU A 407 -13.40 29.10 2.04
CA LEU A 407 -12.58 29.52 0.89
C LEU A 407 -13.43 29.95 -0.29
N LEU A 408 -14.40 29.10 -0.68
CA LEU A 408 -15.26 29.32 -1.83
C LEU A 408 -16.40 30.31 -1.54
N ARG A 409 -16.60 30.68 -0.27
CA ARG A 409 -17.74 31.48 0.21
C ARG A 409 -19.10 30.91 -0.23
N ALA A 410 -19.17 29.61 -0.49
CA ALA A 410 -20.33 28.90 -0.99
C ALA A 410 -20.58 27.66 -0.14
N ARG A 411 -21.85 27.44 0.22
CA ARG A 411 -22.26 26.24 0.95
C ARG A 411 -22.64 25.15 -0.04
N PHE A 412 -21.78 24.16 -0.20
CA PHE A 412 -22.01 23.01 -1.06
C PHE A 412 -22.37 21.73 -0.29
N THR A 413 -22.27 21.73 1.05
CA THR A 413 -22.67 20.60 1.90
C THR A 413 -23.25 21.07 3.23
N ASN A 414 -24.02 20.20 3.89
CA ASN A 414 -24.66 20.49 5.17
C ASN A 414 -23.81 19.88 6.29
N VAL A 415 -23.10 20.74 7.03
CA VAL A 415 -22.29 20.35 8.19
C VAL A 415 -22.99 20.79 9.47
N TYR A 416 -23.01 19.92 10.46
CA TYR A 416 -23.61 20.16 11.77
C TYR A 416 -22.56 20.16 12.87
N THR A 417 -22.75 21.00 13.88
CA THR A 417 -21.84 21.18 15.02
C THR A 417 -22.65 21.29 16.30
N TYR A 418 -22.06 20.87 17.42
CA TYR A 418 -22.73 20.93 18.72
C TYR A 418 -22.06 21.98 19.58
N GLU A 419 -22.83 22.80 20.28
CA GLU A 419 -22.28 23.76 21.22
C GLU A 419 -21.84 23.06 22.50
N VAL A 420 -20.66 23.46 22.99
CA VAL A 420 -20.08 22.98 24.23
C VAL A 420 -20.30 24.03 25.32
N GLU A 421 -20.91 23.60 26.42
CA GLU A 421 -21.11 24.43 27.62
C GLU A 421 -20.41 23.76 28.81
N GLY A 422 -19.23 24.27 29.16
CA GLY A 422 -18.40 23.70 30.22
C GLY A 422 -18.05 22.24 29.93
N ASN A 423 -18.57 21.33 30.76
CA ASN A 423 -18.35 19.88 30.66
C ASN A 423 -19.51 19.12 30.02
N THR A 424 -20.41 19.81 29.29
CA THR A 424 -21.53 19.17 28.60
C THR A 424 -21.66 19.65 27.17
N VAL A 425 -22.21 18.78 26.31
CA VAL A 425 -22.49 19.05 24.90
C VAL A 425 -23.99 19.24 24.76
N LYS A 426 -24.44 20.28 24.06
CA LYS A 426 -25.86 20.46 23.75
C LYS A 426 -26.34 19.35 22.83
N GLU A 427 -27.55 18.85 23.08
CA GLU A 427 -28.20 17.85 22.23
C GLU A 427 -28.65 18.42 20.88
N THR A 428 -28.82 19.75 20.79
CA THR A 428 -29.26 20.41 19.55
C THR A 428 -28.08 20.70 18.63
N ALA A 429 -28.11 20.08 17.45
CA ALA A 429 -27.14 20.32 16.40
C ALA A 429 -27.39 21.67 15.71
N ARG A 430 -26.32 22.47 15.54
CA ARG A 430 -26.31 23.73 14.83
C ARG A 430 -25.67 23.59 13.46
N LEU A 431 -26.36 24.09 12.45
CA LEU A 431 -25.90 24.09 11.06
C LEU A 431 -24.79 25.12 10.84
N VAL A 432 -23.73 24.71 10.15
CA VAL A 432 -22.58 25.57 9.85
C VAL A 432 -22.84 26.39 8.60
N HIS A 433 -22.53 27.68 8.69
CA HIS A 433 -22.51 28.63 7.60
C HIS A 433 -21.08 29.11 7.34
N THR A 434 -20.87 29.75 6.18
CA THR A 434 -19.56 30.28 5.76
C THR A 434 -18.97 31.33 6.73
N THR A 435 -19.83 31.94 7.55
CA THR A 435 -19.51 32.94 8.56
C THR A 435 -19.43 32.40 9.99
N THR A 436 -19.75 31.12 10.22
CA THR A 436 -19.85 30.55 11.58
C THR A 436 -18.50 30.50 12.32
N PHE A 437 -17.41 30.18 11.61
CA PHE A 437 -16.07 30.08 12.20
C PHE A 437 -15.14 31.16 11.63
N LEU A 438 -14.33 31.80 12.48
CA LEU A 438 -13.19 32.61 12.03
C LEU A 438 -12.03 31.71 11.59
N TRP A 439 -11.12 32.23 10.76
CA TRP A 439 -9.91 31.48 10.40
C TRP A 439 -9.09 31.08 11.63
N SER A 440 -8.99 31.96 12.62
CA SER A 440 -8.34 31.71 13.90
C SER A 440 -8.99 30.59 14.70
N ASP A 441 -10.29 30.35 14.53
CA ASP A 441 -11.02 29.31 15.27
C ASP A 441 -10.62 27.92 14.77
N LEU A 442 -10.49 27.76 13.45
CA LEU A 442 -10.15 26.49 12.80
C LEU A 442 -8.72 26.02 13.12
N TRP A 443 -7.82 26.95 13.48
CA TRP A 443 -6.48 26.60 13.97
C TRP A 443 -6.50 26.12 15.42
N ARG A 444 -7.49 26.53 16.22
CA ARG A 444 -7.58 26.21 17.66
C ARG A 444 -8.38 24.94 17.91
N LEU A 445 -7.79 23.80 17.59
CA LEU A 445 -8.38 22.48 17.83
C LEU A 445 -8.01 21.94 19.21
N ASN A 446 -8.98 21.36 19.90
CA ASN A 446 -8.79 20.75 21.21
C ASN A 446 -9.69 19.51 21.36
N VAL A 447 -9.42 18.69 22.38
CA VAL A 447 -10.20 17.50 22.74
C VAL A 447 -10.57 17.46 24.24
N THR A 448 -10.09 18.42 25.03
CA THR A 448 -10.57 18.58 26.42
C THR A 448 -11.89 19.32 26.41
N VAL A 449 -12.95 18.59 26.70
CA VAL A 449 -14.20 19.20 27.16
C VAL A 449 -14.70 18.58 28.45
N LEU A 450 -14.10 17.54 29.02
CA LEU A 450 -14.81 16.75 30.03
C LEU A 450 -13.98 16.43 31.29
N LEU A 451 -13.29 17.46 31.80
CA LEU A 451 -12.68 17.46 33.15
C LEU A 451 -12.88 18.83 33.80
#